data_AF-A0A3L7WTZ1-F1
#
_entry.id   AF-A0A3L7WTZ1-F1
#
_cell.length_a   1.000
_cell.length_b   1.000
_cell.length_c   1.000
_cell.angle_alpha   90.00
_cell.angle_beta   90.00
_cell.angle_gamma   90.00
#
_symmetry.space_group_name_H-M   'P 1'
#
loop_
_entity.id
_entity.type
_entity.pdbx_description
1 polymer ?
#
loop_
_entity_poly.entity_id
_entity_poly.type
_entity_poly.pdbx_seq_one_letter_code
_entity_poly.pdbx_strand_id
1 'polypeptide(L)'
;MRPIHRFVTSALCTASLLAACGSPAPVTSEPTSVPVEIAPTQTVAPAPVEPTAAPTAPAPTATAAPTAPSATTAPTATAAPVSDSTGTVIDTSPRQPVAGGPTLLDSRLALRYVASIPVNSIRIAYDATQKILLMLNMEQGLVRIDPITGIKDIVAAPAEILDGATASGLAVAANGTVYVSGNQTLGTMTKAVIRRGVPSGQATSVNKSYTWATYTWTTVASTVPYPRSDTPFDHLFNGIAISPDQQYIVVNSGSRTDHGEIESQNGTFPDLREIALTSRMFKLPANGTDIVLTNSEEGVAPYVYAKGFRNSYDPVFAPNGILFAGENGPDADLPDELNAIKPGLHYGFPWRFGTTDTPQRDPAYDPSTDGYLNPDFTAVQIGAYANDPSYPAAPTTFVDPISNYGPAAVQYRTIDGVAHDAANEGTSIASFTPHRSPLGLIFADQGFPASWQPSGANLHAFILSWGAAGGSLTDRGQDMLALELTPAGSSYTMTARQLVRGLRNPIDAASIDNRVYVLEFGDNVALWEITFQQ
;
A
#
# COMPACT_ATOMS: atom_id res chain seq x y z
N MET A 1 13.38 -58.42 -24.38
CA MET A 1 13.32 -57.09 -25.02
C MET A 1 12.05 -56.98 -25.86
N ARG A 2 11.03 -56.37 -25.27
CA ARG A 2 9.81 -55.76 -25.86
C ARG A 2 8.99 -55.16 -24.69
N PRO A 3 8.02 -54.28 -24.97
CA PRO A 3 7.59 -53.11 -24.15
C PRO A 3 6.56 -53.50 -23.08
N ILE A 4 6.11 -52.56 -22.23
CA ILE A 4 4.81 -52.64 -21.51
C ILE A 4 4.38 -51.26 -20.98
N HIS A 5 3.12 -50.90 -21.28
CA HIS A 5 2.25 -49.95 -20.60
C HIS A 5 1.82 -50.44 -19.21
N ARG A 6 1.60 -49.52 -18.26
CA ARG A 6 0.64 -49.64 -17.13
C ARG A 6 0.02 -48.25 -16.98
N PHE A 7 -1.28 -47.93 -17.06
CA PHE A 7 -2.54 -48.60 -16.73
C PHE A 7 -2.68 -48.95 -15.23
N VAL A 8 -3.70 -48.36 -14.59
CA VAL A 8 -4.83 -49.00 -13.88
C VAL A 8 -5.24 -48.30 -12.57
N THR A 9 -6.53 -47.90 -12.52
CA THR A 9 -7.54 -47.85 -11.42
C THR A 9 -7.44 -46.80 -10.30
N SER A 10 -8.50 -46.03 -9.96
CA SER A 10 -9.84 -46.39 -9.41
C SER A 10 -9.71 -47.07 -8.03
N ALA A 11 -10.50 -46.87 -6.98
CA ALA A 11 -11.89 -46.46 -6.82
C ALA A 11 -12.23 -46.48 -5.31
N LEU A 12 -13.34 -45.82 -4.97
CA LEU A 12 -14.36 -46.18 -3.95
C LEU A 12 -14.06 -46.16 -2.44
N CYS A 13 -14.90 -45.35 -1.77
CA CYS A 13 -15.83 -45.68 -0.67
C CYS A 13 -15.37 -46.53 0.52
N THR A 14 -15.60 -46.01 1.73
CA THR A 14 -16.65 -46.45 2.72
C THR A 14 -16.40 -45.68 4.04
N ALA A 15 -17.36 -44.89 4.55
CA ALA A 15 -18.54 -45.24 5.36
C ALA A 15 -18.26 -45.43 6.86
N SER A 16 -19.01 -44.69 7.71
CA SER A 16 -19.50 -45.00 9.08
C SER A 16 -19.93 -43.67 9.75
N LEU A 17 -21.03 -43.50 10.50
CA LEU A 17 -22.13 -44.36 10.98
C LEU A 17 -23.27 -43.46 11.56
N LEU A 18 -24.53 -43.82 11.24
CA LEU A 18 -25.84 -43.81 11.99
C LEU A 18 -26.09 -42.89 13.21
N ALA A 19 -27.20 -42.11 13.31
CA ALA A 19 -28.67 -42.40 13.46
C ALA A 19 -29.13 -42.20 14.94
N ALA A 20 -30.35 -41.83 15.38
CA ALA A 20 -31.67 -41.39 14.88
C ALA A 20 -32.51 -40.92 16.12
N CYS A 21 -33.53 -40.05 16.01
CA CYS A 21 -34.98 -40.31 16.18
C CYS A 21 -35.63 -39.03 16.78
N GLY A 22 -36.86 -38.57 16.50
CA GLY A 22 -38.00 -39.07 15.73
C GLY A 22 -39.11 -38.00 15.55
N SER A 23 -40.06 -38.30 14.66
CA SER A 23 -41.26 -37.51 14.21
C SER A 23 -42.46 -37.67 15.19
N PRO A 24 -43.71 -37.10 15.01
CA PRO A 24 -44.41 -36.71 13.77
C PRO A 24 -45.31 -35.42 13.76
N ALA A 25 -45.85 -35.14 12.56
CA ALA A 25 -46.76 -34.05 12.12
C ALA A 25 -48.21 -34.17 12.71
N PRO A 26 -49.30 -33.39 12.36
CA PRO A 26 -49.74 -33.06 10.97
C PRO A 26 -50.61 -31.77 10.74
N VAL A 27 -51.11 -31.62 9.49
CA VAL A 27 -52.44 -31.10 9.05
C VAL A 27 -52.57 -29.69 8.38
N THR A 28 -52.67 -29.74 7.03
CA THR A 28 -53.59 -29.07 6.04
C THR A 28 -53.97 -27.59 6.09
N SER A 29 -53.92 -26.90 4.93
CA SER A 29 -55.09 -26.63 4.06
C SER A 29 -54.73 -25.77 2.83
N GLU A 30 -55.15 -26.21 1.65
CA GLU A 30 -55.36 -25.36 0.46
C GLU A 30 -56.79 -24.78 0.47
N PRO A 31 -57.05 -23.74 -0.34
CA PRO A 31 -58.12 -23.93 -1.33
C PRO A 31 -57.82 -23.38 -2.75
N THR A 32 -58.46 -24.09 -3.68
CA THR A 32 -58.58 -23.98 -5.15
C THR A 32 -59.41 -22.81 -5.71
N SER A 33 -59.14 -22.44 -6.98
CA SER A 33 -60.08 -22.20 -8.13
C SER A 33 -59.53 -21.10 -9.07
N VAL A 34 -59.65 -21.05 -10.41
CA VAL A 34 -60.20 -21.83 -11.56
C VAL A 34 -59.55 -21.19 -12.83
N PRO A 35 -59.40 -21.90 -13.97
CA PRO A 35 -58.59 -21.46 -15.11
C PRO A 35 -59.39 -20.68 -16.18
N VAL A 36 -58.69 -19.86 -16.97
CA VAL A 36 -59.20 -19.27 -18.23
C VAL A 36 -58.31 -19.71 -19.38
N GLU A 37 -58.93 -20.39 -20.34
CA GLU A 37 -58.35 -20.89 -21.58
C GLU A 37 -58.60 -19.86 -22.71
N ILE A 38 -57.54 -19.42 -23.39
CA ILE A 38 -57.62 -18.74 -24.69
C ILE A 38 -56.56 -19.37 -25.60
N ALA A 39 -57.00 -19.97 -26.70
CA ALA A 39 -56.16 -20.46 -27.80
C ALA A 39 -56.19 -19.45 -28.99
N PRO A 40 -55.42 -19.67 -30.06
CA PRO A 40 -54.05 -19.20 -30.22
C PRO A 40 -53.93 -18.16 -31.36
N THR A 41 -52.91 -17.29 -31.31
CA THR A 41 -52.50 -16.53 -32.49
C THR A 41 -51.08 -16.95 -32.87
N GLN A 42 -50.94 -17.50 -34.07
CA GLN A 42 -49.66 -17.86 -34.65
C GLN A 42 -48.89 -16.58 -35.01
N THR A 43 -47.69 -16.45 -34.49
CA THR A 43 -46.64 -15.61 -35.07
C THR A 43 -45.35 -16.41 -35.17
N VAL A 44 -44.75 -16.26 -36.34
CA VAL A 44 -43.62 -16.99 -36.91
C VAL A 44 -42.38 -16.93 -36.01
N ALA A 45 -41.78 -18.08 -35.74
CA ALA A 45 -40.49 -18.21 -35.07
C ALA A 45 -39.33 -17.80 -36.01
N PRO A 46 -38.35 -17.00 -35.56
CA PRO A 46 -37.00 -17.07 -36.08
C PRO A 46 -36.24 -18.20 -35.39
N ALA A 47 -35.30 -18.79 -36.14
CA ALA A 47 -34.51 -19.96 -35.77
C ALA A 47 -33.74 -19.82 -34.44
N PRO A 48 -33.47 -20.93 -33.73
CA PRO A 48 -32.62 -20.90 -32.54
C PRO A 48 -31.19 -20.56 -32.96
N VAL A 49 -30.70 -19.42 -32.50
CA VAL A 49 -29.26 -19.15 -32.46
C VAL A 49 -28.75 -19.85 -31.20
N GLU A 50 -27.86 -20.83 -31.40
CA GLU A 50 -27.10 -21.44 -30.30
C GLU A 50 -26.43 -20.33 -29.47
N PRO A 51 -26.54 -20.32 -28.14
CA PRO A 51 -25.68 -19.49 -27.33
C PRO A 51 -24.26 -20.03 -27.49
N THR A 52 -23.44 -19.33 -28.28
CA THR A 52 -21.99 -19.46 -28.23
C THR A 52 -21.57 -19.35 -26.76
N ALA A 53 -20.93 -20.42 -26.26
CA ALA A 53 -20.44 -20.50 -24.90
C ALA A 53 -19.63 -19.24 -24.58
N ALA A 54 -20.14 -18.45 -23.62
CA ALA A 54 -19.37 -17.41 -22.99
C ALA A 54 -18.10 -18.04 -22.40
N PRO A 55 -16.91 -17.46 -22.61
CA PRO A 55 -15.72 -17.95 -21.93
C PRO A 55 -15.96 -17.80 -20.43
N THR A 56 -15.84 -18.91 -19.72
CA THR A 56 -15.83 -18.99 -18.25
C THR A 56 -14.91 -17.92 -17.69
N ALA A 57 -15.49 -17.02 -16.89
CA ALA A 57 -14.76 -16.01 -16.12
C ALA A 57 -13.71 -16.70 -15.24
N PRO A 58 -12.47 -16.18 -15.18
CA PRO A 58 -11.46 -16.69 -14.24
C PRO A 58 -11.88 -16.36 -12.80
N ALA A 59 -11.47 -17.23 -11.87
CA ALA A 59 -11.70 -17.06 -10.44
C ALA A 59 -11.10 -15.74 -9.91
N PRO A 60 -11.71 -15.09 -8.90
CA PRO A 60 -11.26 -13.81 -8.39
C PRO A 60 -9.91 -13.96 -7.68
N THR A 61 -8.86 -13.42 -8.30
CA THR A 61 -7.55 -13.19 -7.67
C THR A 61 -7.63 -11.95 -6.78
N ALA A 62 -7.04 -12.04 -5.58
CA ALA A 62 -6.77 -10.90 -4.72
C ALA A 62 -6.06 -9.81 -5.55
N THR A 63 -6.42 -8.54 -5.31
CA THR A 63 -5.82 -7.37 -5.95
C THR A 63 -4.30 -7.51 -5.89
N ALA A 64 -3.70 -7.82 -7.03
CA ALA A 64 -2.29 -8.12 -7.13
C ALA A 64 -1.50 -6.83 -6.90
N ALA A 65 -0.52 -6.89 -6.01
CA ALA A 65 0.62 -6.01 -6.12
C ALA A 65 1.15 -6.03 -7.58
N PRO A 66 1.57 -4.89 -8.14
CA PRO A 66 2.04 -4.83 -9.52
C PRO A 66 3.13 -5.87 -9.76
N THR A 67 3.08 -6.51 -10.94
CA THR A 67 4.02 -7.56 -11.33
C THR A 67 5.44 -6.99 -11.38
N ALA A 68 6.37 -7.65 -10.68
CA ALA A 68 7.74 -7.18 -10.52
C ALA A 68 8.48 -7.07 -11.87
N PRO A 69 9.06 -5.91 -12.22
CA PRO A 69 9.89 -5.79 -13.41
C PRO A 69 11.25 -6.48 -13.21
N SER A 70 11.83 -6.96 -14.31
CA SER A 70 13.17 -7.56 -14.34
C SER A 70 14.24 -6.52 -14.01
N ALA A 71 15.19 -6.89 -13.14
CA ALA A 71 16.29 -6.04 -12.70
C ALA A 71 17.06 -5.47 -13.89
N THR A 72 16.88 -4.19 -14.17
CA THR A 72 17.68 -3.44 -15.15
C THR A 72 18.56 -2.45 -14.38
N THR A 73 19.83 -2.38 -14.74
CA THR A 73 20.85 -1.59 -14.03
C THR A 73 20.48 -0.11 -13.95
N ALA A 74 20.27 0.39 -12.73
CA ALA A 74 20.02 1.79 -12.43
C ALA A 74 21.19 2.70 -12.86
N PRO A 75 20.93 3.94 -13.31
CA PRO A 75 21.96 4.87 -13.74
C PRO A 75 22.91 5.24 -12.61
N THR A 76 24.15 5.53 -12.99
CA THR A 76 25.27 5.85 -12.09
C THR A 76 25.42 7.36 -12.00
N ALA A 77 24.57 8.03 -11.21
CA ALA A 77 24.88 9.41 -10.81
C ALA A 77 26.03 9.33 -9.81
N THR A 78 27.21 9.81 -10.20
CA THR A 78 28.36 9.90 -9.30
C THR A 78 28.09 11.10 -8.40
N ALA A 79 27.57 10.86 -7.19
CA ALA A 79 27.21 11.91 -6.27
C ALA A 79 28.44 12.79 -5.95
N ALA A 80 28.21 14.10 -5.83
CA ALA A 80 29.18 15.02 -5.25
C ALA A 80 29.65 14.51 -3.87
N PRO A 81 30.88 14.83 -3.43
CA PRO A 81 31.36 14.43 -2.11
C PRO A 81 30.40 14.91 -1.04
N VAL A 82 29.82 13.97 -0.30
CA VAL A 82 28.92 14.27 0.82
C VAL A 82 29.81 14.51 2.02
N SER A 83 29.61 15.62 2.73
CA SER A 83 30.24 15.83 4.03
C SER A 83 29.20 15.66 5.12
N ASP A 84 29.58 15.06 6.24
CA ASP A 84 28.71 15.06 7.42
C ASP A 84 28.65 16.46 8.07
N SER A 85 27.89 16.59 9.16
CA SER A 85 27.76 17.83 9.93
C SER A 85 29.07 18.33 10.55
N THR A 86 30.14 17.52 10.51
CA THR A 86 31.49 17.89 10.97
C THR A 86 32.43 18.28 9.84
N GLY A 87 31.97 18.22 8.58
CA GLY A 87 32.79 18.47 7.39
C GLY A 87 33.62 17.26 6.95
N THR A 88 33.38 16.08 7.52
CA THR A 88 34.10 14.85 7.14
C THR A 88 33.53 14.33 5.83
N VAL A 89 34.40 14.15 4.82
CA VAL A 89 34.01 13.57 3.53
C VAL A 89 33.63 12.10 3.74
N ILE A 90 32.40 11.78 3.35
CA ILE A 90 31.83 10.44 3.37
C ILE A 90 32.18 9.76 2.05
N ASP A 91 32.71 8.53 2.12
CA ASP A 91 32.93 7.73 0.93
C ASP A 91 31.61 7.16 0.43
N THR A 92 31.21 7.59 -0.77
CA THR A 92 29.97 7.19 -1.45
C THR A 92 30.21 6.14 -2.54
N SER A 93 31.41 5.56 -2.59
CA SER A 93 31.75 4.50 -3.54
C SER A 93 30.82 3.30 -3.35
N PRO A 94 30.30 2.70 -4.44
CA PRO A 94 29.45 1.52 -4.35
C PRO A 94 30.13 0.32 -3.68
N ARG A 95 29.46 -0.28 -2.68
CA ARG A 95 29.94 -1.48 -1.97
C ARG A 95 28.83 -2.51 -1.86
N GLN A 96 29.15 -3.79 -2.08
CA GLN A 96 28.23 -4.91 -1.83
C GLN A 96 28.85 -5.86 -0.78
N PRO A 97 28.63 -5.59 0.54
CA PRO A 97 29.20 -6.42 1.60
C PRO A 97 28.67 -7.86 1.62
N VAL A 98 27.47 -8.08 1.08
CA VAL A 98 26.85 -9.39 0.91
C VAL A 98 26.75 -9.70 -0.59
N ALA A 99 27.35 -10.79 -1.03
CA ALA A 99 27.34 -11.19 -2.44
C ALA A 99 25.90 -11.39 -2.94
N GLY A 100 25.54 -10.72 -4.05
CA GLY A 100 24.19 -10.76 -4.62
C GLY A 100 23.13 -9.98 -3.84
N GLY A 101 23.53 -9.30 -2.75
CA GLY A 101 22.67 -8.40 -1.99
C GLY A 101 22.69 -6.96 -2.52
N PRO A 102 21.97 -6.04 -1.83
CA PRO A 102 21.91 -4.64 -2.20
C PRO A 102 23.28 -3.94 -2.10
N THR A 103 23.43 -2.86 -2.86
CA THR A 103 24.63 -2.03 -2.89
C THR A 103 24.49 -0.84 -1.96
N LEU A 104 25.43 -0.67 -1.04
CA LEU A 104 25.55 0.50 -0.17
C LEU A 104 26.33 1.62 -0.86
N LEU A 105 25.90 2.86 -0.65
CA LEU A 105 26.48 4.08 -1.23
C LEU A 105 26.93 5.09 -0.16
N ASP A 106 27.09 4.63 1.08
CA ASP A 106 27.59 5.43 2.20
C ASP A 106 28.47 4.55 3.08
N SER A 107 29.72 4.95 3.30
CA SER A 107 30.71 4.18 4.06
C SER A 107 30.33 3.93 5.51
N ARG A 108 29.40 4.71 6.07
CA ARG A 108 28.90 4.57 7.44
C ARG A 108 27.78 3.53 7.56
N LEU A 109 27.47 2.80 6.48
CA LEU A 109 26.48 1.74 6.48
C LEU A 109 27.15 0.36 6.45
N ALA A 110 26.61 -0.55 7.25
CA ALA A 110 26.85 -1.98 7.16
C ALA A 110 25.56 -2.72 6.79
N LEU A 111 25.70 -3.87 6.12
CA LEU A 111 24.60 -4.69 5.65
C LEU A 111 24.71 -6.11 6.22
N ARG A 112 23.58 -6.65 6.67
CA ARG A 112 23.45 -8.04 7.09
C ARG A 112 22.19 -8.65 6.48
N TYR A 113 22.33 -9.87 5.95
CA TYR A 113 21.20 -10.72 5.63
C TYR A 113 20.60 -11.26 6.93
N VAL A 114 19.32 -10.96 7.20
CA VAL A 114 18.65 -11.46 8.40
C VAL A 114 18.02 -12.82 8.11
N ALA A 115 17.16 -12.88 7.10
CA ALA A 115 16.51 -14.11 6.69
C ALA A 115 15.83 -13.99 5.32
N SER A 116 15.47 -15.13 4.73
CA SER A 116 14.55 -15.17 3.60
C SER A 116 13.13 -14.89 4.08
N ILE A 117 12.32 -14.29 3.22
CA ILE A 117 10.96 -13.89 3.54
C ILE A 117 9.96 -14.65 2.65
N PRO A 118 8.84 -15.14 3.21
CA PRO A 118 7.77 -15.73 2.43
C PRO A 118 7.15 -14.74 1.45
N VAL A 119 6.70 -15.23 0.30
CA VAL A 119 5.87 -14.46 -0.64
C VAL A 119 4.67 -13.83 0.07
N ASN A 120 4.16 -12.72 -0.46
CA ASN A 120 3.00 -12.02 0.12
C ASN A 120 3.22 -11.44 1.52
N SER A 121 4.47 -11.17 1.91
CA SER A 121 4.82 -10.41 3.11
C SER A 121 4.82 -8.92 2.80
N ILE A 122 3.97 -8.15 3.49
CA ILE A 122 3.60 -6.80 3.05
C ILE A 122 3.91 -5.71 4.06
N ARG A 123 4.05 -6.03 5.35
CA ARG A 123 4.37 -5.05 6.40
C ARG A 123 5.35 -5.57 7.42
N ILE A 124 6.11 -4.67 8.03
CA ILE A 124 6.96 -4.94 9.17
C ILE A 124 6.87 -3.83 10.22
N ALA A 125 6.81 -4.19 11.49
CA ALA A 125 6.83 -3.25 12.61
C ALA A 125 7.62 -3.84 13.78
N TYR A 126 8.19 -2.98 14.62
CA TYR A 126 8.90 -3.41 15.83
C TYR A 126 7.96 -3.41 17.05
N ASP A 127 7.87 -4.53 17.76
CA ASP A 127 7.25 -4.59 19.08
C ASP A 127 8.34 -4.51 20.16
N ALA A 128 8.50 -3.31 20.73
CA ALA A 128 9.50 -3.04 21.77
C ALA A 128 9.23 -3.79 23.09
N THR A 129 7.99 -4.22 23.35
CA THR A 129 7.65 -4.94 24.59
C THR A 129 8.17 -6.37 24.58
N GLN A 130 8.22 -6.97 23.39
CA GLN A 130 8.67 -8.33 23.16
C GLN A 130 10.05 -8.41 22.50
N LYS A 131 10.58 -7.27 22.02
CA LYS A 131 11.86 -7.14 21.29
C LYS A 131 11.92 -8.01 20.04
N ILE A 132 10.82 -8.02 19.29
CA ILE A 132 10.67 -8.77 18.04
C ILE A 132 10.23 -7.85 16.91
N LEU A 133 10.51 -8.27 15.69
CA LEU A 133 9.83 -7.72 14.51
C LEU A 133 8.53 -8.51 14.29
N LEU A 134 7.45 -7.80 14.00
CA LEU A 134 6.20 -8.37 13.54
C LEU A 134 6.10 -8.12 12.04
N MET A 135 5.91 -9.18 11.27
CA MET A 135 5.70 -9.14 9.83
C MET A 135 4.26 -9.56 9.53
N LEU A 136 3.56 -8.78 8.72
CA LEU A 136 2.24 -9.13 8.22
C LEU A 136 2.37 -9.80 6.85
N ASN A 137 1.81 -11.00 6.74
CA ASN A 137 1.77 -11.79 5.53
C ASN A 137 0.31 -12.10 5.15
N MET A 138 -0.04 -11.96 3.87
CA MET A 138 -1.43 -12.12 3.43
C MET A 138 -1.94 -13.57 3.54
N GLU A 139 -1.05 -14.57 3.54
CA GLU A 139 -1.40 -15.99 3.62
C GLU A 139 -1.14 -16.59 5.01
N GLN A 140 -0.03 -16.21 5.64
CA GLN A 140 0.40 -16.75 6.94
C GLN A 140 -0.15 -15.95 8.13
N GLY A 141 -0.63 -14.73 7.89
CA GLY A 141 -1.13 -13.83 8.93
C GLY A 141 -0.02 -13.04 9.60
N LEU A 142 -0.06 -12.93 10.92
CA LEU A 142 0.95 -12.20 11.69
C LEU A 142 2.08 -13.17 12.04
N VAL A 143 3.31 -12.81 11.70
CA VAL A 143 4.51 -13.62 11.92
C VAL A 143 5.48 -12.81 12.77
N ARG A 144 6.01 -13.39 13.84
CA ARG A 144 7.12 -12.78 14.60
C ARG A 144 8.44 -13.20 13.98
N ILE A 145 9.42 -12.31 14.01
CA ILE A 145 10.78 -12.54 13.56
C ILE A 145 11.72 -12.09 14.68
N ASP A 146 12.61 -12.98 15.12
CA ASP A 146 13.73 -12.59 15.97
C ASP A 146 14.70 -11.74 15.11
N PRO A 147 14.91 -10.46 15.44
CA PRO A 147 15.77 -9.59 14.65
C PRO A 147 17.23 -10.07 14.59
N ILE A 148 17.70 -10.80 15.60
CA ILE A 148 19.08 -11.30 15.66
C ILE A 148 19.23 -12.57 14.83
N THR A 149 18.38 -13.57 15.07
CA THR A 149 18.54 -14.91 14.47
C THR A 149 17.79 -15.11 13.16
N GLY A 150 16.80 -14.26 12.87
CA GLY A 150 15.93 -14.40 11.69
C GLY A 150 14.91 -15.55 11.78
N ILE A 151 14.84 -16.21 12.94
CA ILE A 151 13.85 -17.26 13.24
C ILE A 151 12.45 -16.64 13.21
N LYS A 152 11.49 -17.40 12.66
CA LYS A 152 10.12 -16.95 12.45
C LYS A 152 9.14 -17.91 13.09
N ASP A 153 8.11 -17.36 13.73
CA ASP A 153 6.97 -18.12 14.23
C ASP A 153 5.66 -17.42 13.84
N ILE A 154 4.66 -18.20 13.44
CA ILE A 154 3.31 -17.66 13.21
C ILE A 154 2.69 -17.28 14.55
N VAL A 155 2.21 -16.06 14.65
CA VAL A 155 1.56 -15.46 15.83
C VAL A 155 0.04 -15.67 15.78
N ALA A 156 -0.57 -15.40 14.63
CA ALA A 156 -2.01 -15.50 14.41
C ALA A 156 -2.29 -15.70 12.91
N ALA A 157 -3.19 -16.61 12.57
CA ALA A 157 -3.59 -16.86 11.18
C ALA A 157 -4.44 -15.70 10.63
N PRO A 158 -4.52 -15.48 9.29
CA PRO A 158 -5.30 -14.38 8.71
C PRO A 158 -6.76 -14.34 9.16
N ALA A 159 -7.41 -15.50 9.25
CA ALA A 159 -8.81 -15.61 9.67
C ALA A 159 -9.03 -15.15 11.12
N GLU A 160 -8.06 -15.37 12.01
CA GLU A 160 -8.13 -14.90 13.41
C GLU A 160 -8.04 -13.37 13.49
N ILE A 161 -7.19 -12.79 12.65
CA ILE A 161 -6.92 -11.34 12.63
C ILE A 161 -8.11 -10.60 12.03
N LEU A 162 -8.55 -10.98 10.83
CA LEU A 162 -9.38 -10.18 9.93
C LEU A 162 -10.68 -10.85 9.45
N ASP A 163 -10.97 -12.08 9.87
CA ASP A 163 -12.23 -12.79 9.57
C ASP A 163 -12.62 -12.77 8.08
N GLY A 164 -11.67 -13.16 7.21
CA GLY A 164 -11.89 -13.27 5.77
C GLY A 164 -11.55 -12.02 4.93
N ALA A 165 -11.13 -10.92 5.55
CA ALA A 165 -10.54 -9.78 4.83
C ALA A 165 -9.04 -9.99 4.54
N THR A 166 -8.56 -9.43 3.43
CA THR A 166 -7.14 -9.43 3.05
C THR A 166 -6.41 -8.30 3.77
N ALA A 167 -5.30 -8.60 4.42
CA ALA A 167 -4.54 -7.64 5.22
C ALA A 167 -3.80 -6.62 4.35
N SER A 168 -3.57 -5.41 4.88
CA SER A 168 -2.96 -4.29 4.11
C SER A 168 -2.11 -3.33 4.94
N GLY A 169 -2.46 -3.07 6.20
CA GLY A 169 -1.71 -2.18 7.09
C GLY A 169 -1.39 -2.84 8.43
N LEU A 170 -0.29 -2.42 9.05
CA LEU A 170 0.17 -2.88 10.36
C LEU A 170 0.69 -1.69 11.17
N ALA A 171 0.25 -1.57 12.43
CA ALA A 171 0.86 -0.67 13.41
C ALA A 171 0.97 -1.35 14.76
N VAL A 172 1.97 -0.95 15.56
CA VAL A 172 2.20 -1.50 16.91
C VAL A 172 2.27 -0.34 17.90
N ALA A 173 1.40 -0.37 18.91
CA ALA A 173 1.40 0.58 20.00
C ALA A 173 2.51 0.29 21.01
N ALA A 174 2.83 1.28 21.84
CA ALA A 174 3.90 1.16 22.85
C ALA A 174 3.67 0.06 23.90
N ASN A 175 2.42 -0.39 24.08
CA ASN A 175 2.06 -1.49 24.97
C ASN A 175 2.00 -2.87 24.28
N GLY A 176 2.48 -2.97 23.03
CA GLY A 176 2.45 -4.20 22.23
C GLY A 176 1.11 -4.49 21.56
N THR A 177 0.10 -3.62 21.69
CA THR A 177 -1.16 -3.75 20.96
C THR A 177 -0.91 -3.60 19.47
N VAL A 178 -1.39 -4.56 18.68
CA VAL A 178 -1.24 -4.59 17.23
C VAL A 178 -2.53 -4.11 16.59
N TYR A 179 -2.42 -3.24 15.59
CA TYR A 179 -3.53 -2.80 14.74
C TYR A 179 -3.30 -3.29 13.31
N VAL A 180 -4.36 -3.84 12.70
CA VAL A 180 -4.34 -4.33 11.33
C VAL A 180 -5.54 -3.79 10.58
N SER A 181 -5.32 -3.25 9.38
CA SER A 181 -6.37 -2.92 8.42
C SER A 181 -6.44 -3.99 7.32
N GLY A 182 -7.64 -4.26 6.83
CA GLY A 182 -7.83 -5.16 5.70
C GLY A 182 -9.14 -4.93 4.96
N ASN A 183 -9.25 -5.52 3.78
CA ASN A 183 -10.37 -5.35 2.86
C ASN A 183 -10.96 -6.70 2.47
N GLN A 184 -12.27 -6.82 2.62
CA GLN A 184 -13.04 -7.97 2.17
C GLN A 184 -13.67 -7.64 0.82
N THR A 185 -13.39 -8.44 -0.20
CA THR A 185 -14.08 -8.32 -1.50
C THR A 185 -15.45 -8.99 -1.41
N LEU A 186 -16.49 -8.25 -1.80
CA LEU A 186 -17.89 -8.65 -1.76
C LEU A 186 -18.52 -8.48 -3.15
N GLY A 187 -18.12 -9.36 -4.08
CA GLY A 187 -18.46 -9.21 -5.49
C GLY A 187 -17.89 -7.91 -6.05
N THR A 188 -18.77 -7.04 -6.50
CA THR A 188 -18.46 -5.71 -7.04
C THR A 188 -18.15 -4.64 -6.00
N MET A 189 -18.29 -4.98 -4.71
CA MET A 189 -18.05 -4.09 -3.59
C MET A 189 -16.87 -4.56 -2.75
N THR A 190 -16.45 -3.71 -1.83
CA THR A 190 -15.47 -4.01 -0.79
C THR A 190 -15.98 -3.56 0.57
N LYS A 191 -15.45 -4.14 1.64
CA LYS A 191 -15.68 -3.73 3.01
C LYS A 191 -14.35 -3.69 3.75
N ALA A 192 -14.00 -2.54 4.31
CA ALA A 192 -12.81 -2.43 5.14
C ALA A 192 -13.10 -2.84 6.59
N VAL A 193 -12.12 -3.45 7.23
CA VAL A 193 -12.15 -3.85 8.65
C VAL A 193 -10.83 -3.46 9.30
N ILE A 194 -10.93 -2.81 10.45
CA ILE A 194 -9.79 -2.40 11.28
C ILE A 194 -9.87 -3.18 12.59
N ARG A 195 -8.83 -3.94 12.87
CA ARG A 195 -8.77 -4.91 13.96
C ARG A 195 -7.65 -4.54 14.91
N ARG A 196 -7.85 -4.84 16.18
CA ARG A 196 -6.89 -4.64 17.25
C ARG A 196 -6.66 -5.94 18.00
N GLY A 197 -5.42 -6.40 17.99
CA GLY A 197 -4.92 -7.51 18.80
C GLY A 197 -4.29 -6.97 20.07
N VAL A 198 -4.92 -7.21 21.22
CA VAL A 198 -4.33 -6.88 22.52
C VAL A 198 -3.53 -8.08 23.01
N PRO A 199 -2.24 -7.92 23.38
CA PRO A 199 -1.43 -9.02 23.86
C PRO A 199 -1.99 -9.59 25.17
N SER A 200 -2.11 -10.91 25.26
CA SER A 200 -2.49 -11.67 26.45
C SER A 200 -1.31 -12.51 26.94
N GLY A 201 -0.94 -12.31 28.21
CA GLY A 201 0.27 -12.88 28.81
C GLY A 201 1.50 -11.98 28.65
N GLN A 202 2.56 -12.25 29.43
CA GLN A 202 3.86 -11.60 29.25
C GLN A 202 4.81 -12.56 28.53
N ALA A 203 5.59 -12.02 27.58
CA ALA A 203 6.69 -12.78 27.02
C ALA A 203 7.71 -13.11 28.12
N THR A 204 8.11 -14.38 28.22
CA THR A 204 9.13 -14.83 29.16
C THR A 204 10.21 -15.59 28.39
N SER A 205 11.46 -15.45 28.85
CA SER A 205 12.55 -16.27 28.36
C SER A 205 13.19 -17.00 29.54
N VAL A 206 13.31 -18.33 29.41
CA VAL A 206 14.01 -19.18 30.37
C VAL A 206 14.90 -20.11 29.57
N ASN A 207 16.22 -20.08 29.82
CA ASN A 207 17.19 -20.94 29.14
C ASN A 207 17.11 -20.91 27.60
N LYS A 208 16.90 -19.72 26.99
CA LYS A 208 16.69 -19.53 25.54
C LYS A 208 15.42 -20.20 24.97
N SER A 209 14.52 -20.67 25.83
CA SER A 209 13.14 -21.01 25.47
C SER A 209 12.28 -19.77 25.68
N TYR A 210 11.51 -19.39 24.66
CA TYR A 210 10.65 -18.22 24.68
C TYR A 210 9.19 -18.64 24.77
N THR A 211 8.47 -18.09 25.73
CA THR A 211 7.00 -18.06 25.73
C THR A 211 6.60 -16.66 25.32
N TRP A 212 5.79 -16.53 24.28
CA TRP A 212 5.41 -15.24 23.71
C TRP A 212 3.96 -14.89 24.08
N ALA A 213 3.61 -13.60 24.00
CA ALA A 213 2.22 -13.20 24.14
C ALA A 213 1.39 -13.75 22.96
N THR A 214 0.17 -14.19 23.27
CA THR A 214 -0.89 -14.40 22.25
C THR A 214 -1.70 -13.11 22.11
N TYR A 215 -2.62 -13.05 21.15
CA TYR A 215 -3.43 -11.85 20.92
C TYR A 215 -4.92 -12.14 21.04
N THR A 216 -5.64 -11.23 21.70
CA THR A 216 -7.10 -11.17 21.67
C THR A 216 -7.53 -10.12 20.65
N TRP A 217 -8.18 -10.58 19.57
CA TRP A 217 -8.58 -9.73 18.45
C TRP A 217 -9.99 -9.17 18.66
N THR A 218 -10.13 -7.86 18.46
CA THR A 218 -11.40 -7.12 18.51
C THR A 218 -11.50 -6.17 17.32
N THR A 219 -12.71 -5.87 16.88
CA THR A 219 -12.94 -4.87 15.82
C THR A 219 -12.93 -3.48 16.42
N VAL A 220 -12.08 -2.61 15.87
CA VAL A 220 -12.07 -1.17 16.20
C VAL A 220 -13.11 -0.46 15.35
N ALA A 221 -13.06 -0.70 14.04
CA ALA A 221 -13.96 -0.10 13.07
C ALA A 221 -14.16 -0.99 11.84
N SER A 222 -15.23 -0.76 11.10
CA SER A 222 -15.45 -1.30 9.77
C SER A 222 -16.24 -0.31 8.92
N THR A 223 -16.25 -0.50 7.61
CA THR A 223 -17.14 0.25 6.72
C THR A 223 -18.43 -0.53 6.47
N VAL A 224 -19.48 0.14 6.01
CA VAL A 224 -20.49 -0.53 5.17
C VAL A 224 -19.82 -1.01 3.87
N PRO A 225 -20.37 -2.00 3.15
CA PRO A 225 -19.90 -2.33 1.80
C PRO A 225 -19.98 -1.10 0.89
N TYR A 226 -18.94 -0.88 0.08
CA TYR A 226 -18.87 0.24 -0.86
C TYR A 226 -18.34 -0.19 -2.23
N PRO A 227 -18.73 0.50 -3.32
CA PRO A 227 -18.35 0.18 -4.69
C PRO A 227 -16.83 0.12 -4.95
N ARG A 228 -16.43 -0.86 -5.77
CA ARG A 228 -15.11 -0.94 -6.42
C ARG A 228 -15.18 -0.48 -7.88
N SER A 229 -14.05 -0.08 -8.47
CA SER A 229 -13.97 0.32 -9.89
C SER A 229 -13.92 -0.86 -10.85
N ASP A 230 -13.45 -2.04 -10.41
CA ASP A 230 -13.09 -3.17 -11.29
C ASP A 230 -11.94 -2.82 -12.25
N THR A 231 -11.08 -1.91 -11.79
CA THR A 231 -9.79 -1.61 -12.41
C THR A 231 -8.66 -1.86 -11.40
N PRO A 232 -7.39 -1.83 -11.85
CA PRO A 232 -6.24 -1.89 -10.95
C PRO A 232 -6.12 -0.67 -9.99
N PHE A 233 -6.99 0.33 -10.10
CA PHE A 233 -6.90 1.59 -9.36
C PHE A 233 -7.60 1.59 -8.01
N ASP A 234 -8.28 0.50 -7.63
CA ASP A 234 -8.83 0.36 -6.27
C ASP A 234 -7.67 0.28 -5.24
N HIS A 235 -7.29 1.40 -4.63
CA HIS A 235 -6.19 1.47 -3.65
C HIS A 235 -6.60 1.10 -2.22
N LEU A 236 -7.91 1.13 -1.95
CA LEU A 236 -8.58 0.59 -0.75
C LEU A 236 -8.06 1.12 0.59
N PHE A 237 -8.59 0.60 1.71
CA PHE A 237 -8.02 0.91 3.02
C PHE A 237 -6.66 0.24 3.15
N ASN A 238 -5.64 0.97 3.58
CA ASN A 238 -4.29 0.44 3.68
C ASN A 238 -3.55 0.96 4.93
N GLY A 239 -2.52 1.78 4.75
CA GLY A 239 -1.62 2.28 5.79
C GLY A 239 -2.31 2.69 7.08
N ILE A 240 -1.69 2.35 8.20
CA ILE A 240 -2.19 2.63 9.54
C ILE A 240 -1.05 3.12 10.43
N ALA A 241 -1.29 4.20 11.16
CA ALA A 241 -0.35 4.78 12.12
C ALA A 241 -1.03 4.90 13.48
N ILE A 242 -0.31 4.57 14.56
CA ILE A 242 -0.72 4.88 15.92
C ILE A 242 -0.19 6.26 16.32
N SER A 243 -1.03 7.09 16.93
CA SER A 243 -0.63 8.42 17.39
C SER A 243 0.44 8.34 18.48
N PRO A 244 1.33 9.34 18.60
CA PRO A 244 2.39 9.31 19.62
C PRO A 244 1.85 9.19 21.05
N ASP A 245 0.71 9.84 21.33
CA ASP A 245 -0.01 9.77 22.61
C ASP A 245 -0.83 8.48 22.80
N GLN A 246 -0.80 7.56 21.82
CA GLN A 246 -1.49 6.27 21.81
C GLN A 246 -3.03 6.36 21.90
N GLN A 247 -3.62 7.55 21.69
CA GLN A 247 -5.05 7.76 21.86
C GLN A 247 -5.86 7.45 20.59
N TYR A 248 -5.26 7.54 19.41
CA TYR A 248 -5.95 7.31 18.15
C TYR A 248 -5.07 6.67 17.10
N ILE A 249 -5.69 5.99 16.15
CA ILE A 249 -5.04 5.54 14.93
C ILE A 249 -5.46 6.44 13.78
N VAL A 250 -4.57 6.61 12.81
CA VAL A 250 -4.88 7.18 11.50
C VAL A 250 -4.80 6.06 10.47
N VAL A 251 -5.85 5.86 9.68
CA VAL A 251 -5.93 4.83 8.65
C VAL A 251 -6.19 5.49 7.30
N ASN A 252 -5.38 5.18 6.30
CA ASN A 252 -5.60 5.64 4.94
C ASN A 252 -6.70 4.82 4.26
N SER A 253 -7.60 5.51 3.57
CA SER A 253 -8.48 4.95 2.55
C SER A 253 -8.12 5.59 1.22
N GLY A 254 -7.49 4.78 0.37
CA GLY A 254 -7.08 5.17 -0.96
C GLY A 254 -8.26 5.50 -1.87
N SER A 255 -7.91 6.04 -3.02
CA SER A 255 -8.81 6.34 -4.11
C SER A 255 -9.35 5.08 -4.77
N ARG A 256 -10.47 5.26 -5.48
CA ARG A 256 -11.10 4.24 -6.33
C ARG A 256 -10.67 4.38 -7.80
N THR A 257 -10.21 5.57 -8.17
CA THR A 257 -9.87 6.01 -9.51
C THR A 257 -8.37 6.25 -9.64
N ASP A 258 -7.84 6.24 -10.87
CA ASP A 258 -6.45 6.61 -11.11
C ASP A 258 -6.23 8.10 -10.93
N HIS A 259 -7.15 8.89 -11.49
CA HIS A 259 -7.03 10.33 -11.60
C HIS A 259 -8.39 11.05 -11.61
N GLY A 260 -9.38 10.48 -10.92
CA GLY A 260 -10.71 11.07 -10.73
C GLY A 260 -11.71 10.84 -11.87
N GLU A 261 -11.38 9.99 -12.83
CA GLU A 261 -12.22 9.56 -13.94
C GLU A 261 -13.50 8.81 -13.49
N ILE A 262 -14.48 8.69 -14.39
CA ILE A 262 -15.66 7.86 -14.14
C ILE A 262 -15.27 6.40 -14.26
N GLU A 263 -15.56 5.64 -13.20
CA GLU A 263 -15.35 4.21 -13.15
C GLU A 263 -16.68 3.50 -12.89
N SER A 264 -17.39 3.12 -13.95
CA SER A 264 -18.76 2.60 -13.83
C SER A 264 -18.85 1.11 -13.52
N GLN A 265 -17.72 0.38 -13.47
CA GLN A 265 -17.68 -1.07 -13.29
C GLN A 265 -18.67 -1.79 -14.22
N ASN A 266 -18.41 -1.70 -15.52
CA ASN A 266 -19.26 -2.31 -16.56
C ASN A 266 -20.76 -1.94 -16.44
N GLY A 267 -21.06 -0.74 -15.93
CA GLY A 267 -22.41 -0.20 -15.76
C GLY A 267 -23.10 -0.51 -14.43
N THR A 268 -22.43 -1.19 -13.49
CA THR A 268 -22.99 -1.53 -12.17
C THR A 268 -23.16 -0.28 -11.30
N PHE A 269 -22.23 0.68 -11.41
CA PHE A 269 -22.23 1.93 -10.66
C PHE A 269 -22.07 3.11 -11.64
N PRO A 270 -23.11 3.43 -12.43
CA PRO A 270 -22.99 4.41 -13.51
C PRO A 270 -22.53 5.77 -12.97
N ASP A 271 -21.65 6.43 -13.73
CA ASP A 271 -21.14 7.78 -13.47
C ASP A 271 -20.37 7.95 -12.14
N LEU A 272 -19.98 6.84 -11.51
CA LEU A 272 -19.35 6.86 -10.19
C LEU A 272 -17.85 7.16 -10.28
N ARG A 273 -17.39 8.10 -9.44
CA ARG A 273 -15.98 8.44 -9.23
C ARG A 273 -15.56 8.03 -7.81
N GLU A 274 -15.00 8.98 -7.07
CA GLU A 274 -14.76 8.91 -5.63
C GLU A 274 -16.06 9.03 -4.81
N ILE A 275 -16.05 8.46 -3.61
CA ILE A 275 -17.19 8.42 -2.68
C ILE A 275 -16.77 8.84 -1.26
N ALA A 276 -17.72 8.89 -0.33
CA ALA A 276 -17.48 9.32 1.04
C ALA A 276 -16.47 8.46 1.81
N LEU A 277 -16.21 7.24 1.35
CA LEU A 277 -15.25 6.33 1.98
C LEU A 277 -13.87 6.31 1.31
N THR A 278 -13.65 7.00 0.19
CA THR A 278 -12.39 6.95 -0.56
C THR A 278 -11.65 8.30 -0.50
N SER A 279 -10.37 8.26 -0.89
CA SER A 279 -9.48 9.42 -1.00
C SER A 279 -9.32 10.26 0.27
N ARG A 280 -9.19 9.60 1.43
CA ARG A 280 -9.10 10.28 2.73
C ARG A 280 -8.45 9.41 3.81
N MET A 281 -7.89 10.08 4.81
CA MET A 281 -7.42 9.43 6.04
C MET A 281 -8.44 9.58 7.16
N PHE A 282 -8.66 8.51 7.92
CA PHE A 282 -9.57 8.47 9.05
C PHE A 282 -8.82 8.43 10.38
N LYS A 283 -9.19 9.32 11.30
CA LYS A 283 -8.80 9.31 12.71
C LYS A 283 -9.83 8.52 13.51
N LEU A 284 -9.43 7.38 14.07
CA LEU A 284 -10.28 6.52 14.88
C LEU A 284 -9.71 6.40 16.31
N PRO A 285 -10.54 6.41 17.37
CA PRO A 285 -10.05 6.13 18.71
C PRO A 285 -9.31 4.80 18.75
N ALA A 286 -8.11 4.77 19.34
CA ALA A 286 -7.29 3.55 19.43
C ALA A 286 -7.97 2.50 20.33
N ASN A 287 -8.84 2.96 21.24
CA ASN A 287 -9.69 2.13 22.07
C ASN A 287 -11.10 1.88 21.48
N GLY A 288 -11.35 2.30 20.24
CA GLY A 288 -12.63 2.16 19.56
C GLY A 288 -13.12 0.71 19.54
N THR A 289 -14.44 0.55 19.49
CA THR A 289 -15.10 -0.76 19.48
C THR A 289 -16.26 -0.69 18.50
N ASP A 290 -16.23 -1.53 17.47
CA ASP A 290 -17.30 -1.71 16.49
C ASP A 290 -17.83 -0.41 15.86
N ILE A 291 -16.95 0.57 15.61
CA ILE A 291 -17.31 1.80 14.87
C ILE A 291 -17.69 1.43 13.44
N VAL A 292 -18.80 1.95 12.92
CA VAL A 292 -19.22 1.75 11.54
C VAL A 292 -19.13 3.05 10.76
N LEU A 293 -18.29 3.08 9.73
CA LEU A 293 -18.20 4.17 8.77
C LEU A 293 -19.22 3.93 7.65
N THR A 294 -20.20 4.83 7.51
CA THR A 294 -21.19 4.76 6.43
C THR A 294 -20.66 5.42 5.16
N ASN A 295 -21.17 5.04 4.00
CA ASN A 295 -20.83 5.69 2.74
C ASN A 295 -21.61 7.00 2.52
N SER A 296 -21.45 7.95 3.43
CA SER A 296 -22.03 9.30 3.35
C SER A 296 -21.12 10.33 4.00
N GLU A 297 -21.07 11.55 3.46
CA GLU A 297 -20.19 12.61 4.01
C GLU A 297 -20.52 12.93 5.47
N GLU A 298 -21.81 12.93 5.86
CA GLU A 298 -22.22 13.14 7.25
C GLU A 298 -21.72 12.02 8.18
N GLY A 299 -21.84 10.76 7.76
CA GLY A 299 -21.48 9.64 8.63
C GLY A 299 -19.98 9.41 8.77
N VAL A 300 -19.17 9.92 7.84
CA VAL A 300 -17.71 9.87 7.94
C VAL A 300 -17.11 11.12 8.57
N ALA A 301 -17.79 12.27 8.52
CA ALA A 301 -17.27 13.56 8.97
C ALA A 301 -16.62 13.54 10.38
N PRO A 302 -17.16 12.84 11.40
CA PRO A 302 -16.55 12.78 12.73
C PRO A 302 -15.17 12.13 12.76
N TYR A 303 -14.83 11.34 11.74
CA TYR A 303 -13.62 10.53 11.67
C TYR A 303 -12.63 11.02 10.62
N VAL A 304 -12.99 11.97 9.75
CA VAL A 304 -12.06 12.46 8.72
C VAL A 304 -10.89 13.20 9.37
N TYR A 305 -9.67 12.72 9.12
CA TYR A 305 -8.43 13.39 9.51
C TYR A 305 -8.00 14.40 8.44
N ALA A 306 -7.84 13.95 7.19
CA ALA A 306 -7.45 14.76 6.04
C ALA A 306 -8.01 14.11 4.76
N LYS A 307 -8.02 14.86 3.64
CA LYS A 307 -8.63 14.44 2.37
C LYS A 307 -7.68 14.62 1.19
N GLY A 308 -8.00 13.99 0.06
CA GLY A 308 -7.31 14.21 -1.22
C GLY A 308 -6.02 13.42 -1.35
N PHE A 309 -6.07 12.13 -1.03
CA PHE A 309 -4.97 11.19 -1.21
C PHE A 309 -5.34 10.12 -2.24
N ARG A 310 -4.44 9.77 -3.13
CA ARG A 310 -4.60 8.67 -4.08
C ARG A 310 -4.27 7.33 -3.45
N ASN A 311 -3.01 7.12 -3.06
CA ASN A 311 -2.53 5.86 -2.52
C ASN A 311 -1.40 6.06 -1.49
N SER A 312 -1.74 6.60 -0.32
CA SER A 312 -0.77 6.81 0.77
C SER A 312 -0.61 5.57 1.64
N TYR A 313 0.22 4.63 1.19
CA TYR A 313 0.35 3.31 1.82
C TYR A 313 1.07 3.35 3.18
N ASP A 314 1.96 4.32 3.45
CA ASP A 314 2.79 4.35 4.68
C ASP A 314 2.74 5.67 5.45
N PRO A 315 1.63 5.95 6.15
CA PRO A 315 1.58 7.04 7.11
C PRO A 315 2.38 6.72 8.36
N VAL A 316 3.18 7.67 8.85
CA VAL A 316 3.98 7.54 10.09
C VAL A 316 4.07 8.88 10.80
N PHE A 317 4.01 8.87 12.13
CA PHE A 317 4.25 10.07 12.93
C PHE A 317 5.75 10.29 13.11
N ALA A 318 6.23 11.47 12.75
CA ALA A 318 7.58 11.91 13.05
C ALA A 318 7.76 12.18 14.56
N PRO A 319 9.00 12.27 15.06
CA PRO A 319 9.29 12.55 16.48
C PRO A 319 8.68 13.85 17.01
N ASN A 320 8.37 14.81 16.14
CA ASN A 320 7.71 16.06 16.50
C ASN A 320 6.17 15.98 16.52
N GLY A 321 5.60 14.79 16.27
CA GLY A 321 4.17 14.51 16.31
C GLY A 321 3.40 14.89 15.04
N ILE A 322 4.07 15.34 13.98
CA ILE A 322 3.45 15.57 12.67
C ILE A 322 3.35 14.22 11.94
N LEU A 323 2.19 13.96 11.31
CA LEU A 323 2.00 12.80 10.46
C LEU A 323 2.61 13.06 9.08
N PHE A 324 3.38 12.13 8.55
CA PHE A 324 3.88 12.16 7.18
C PHE A 324 3.42 10.92 6.43
N ALA A 325 3.26 11.01 5.11
CA ALA A 325 3.07 9.83 4.26
C ALA A 325 3.70 10.06 2.89
N GLY A 326 4.30 9.00 2.34
CA GLY A 326 4.54 8.90 0.91
C GLY A 326 3.22 8.62 0.18
N GLU A 327 3.10 9.10 -1.05
CA GLU A 327 1.93 8.86 -1.91
C GLU A 327 2.34 8.53 -3.34
N ASN A 328 1.75 7.49 -3.89
CA ASN A 328 1.96 7.07 -5.27
C ASN A 328 1.06 7.88 -6.23
N GLY A 329 1.69 8.51 -7.22
CA GLY A 329 1.06 9.27 -8.29
C GLY A 329 0.29 8.41 -9.30
N PRO A 330 -0.41 9.05 -10.26
CA PRO A 330 -1.31 8.42 -11.22
C PRO A 330 -0.53 7.67 -12.32
N ASP A 331 -1.24 7.07 -13.27
CA ASP A 331 -0.71 6.49 -14.51
C ASP A 331 -0.32 7.59 -15.54
N ALA A 332 0.44 8.57 -15.07
CA ALA A 332 1.11 9.63 -15.84
C ALA A 332 2.45 9.96 -15.15
N ASP A 333 3.45 10.43 -15.90
CA ASP A 333 4.77 10.85 -15.39
C ASP A 333 4.69 12.15 -14.56
N LEU A 334 3.76 12.20 -13.60
CA LEU A 334 3.56 13.23 -12.59
C LEU A 334 4.18 12.77 -11.24
N PRO A 335 4.68 13.69 -10.41
CA PRO A 335 5.48 13.32 -9.25
C PRO A 335 4.78 12.41 -8.24
N ASP A 336 5.52 11.46 -7.66
CA ASP A 336 5.14 10.81 -6.41
C ASP A 336 5.41 11.78 -5.25
N GLU A 337 4.62 11.74 -4.18
CA GLU A 337 4.61 12.80 -3.17
C GLU A 337 5.13 12.34 -1.79
N LEU A 338 5.66 13.30 -1.02
CA LEU A 338 5.82 13.24 0.42
C LEU A 338 5.03 14.40 1.04
N ASN A 339 4.09 14.06 1.91
CA ASN A 339 3.16 15.03 2.48
C ASN A 339 3.34 15.17 3.99
N ALA A 340 3.45 16.41 4.49
CA ALA A 340 3.31 16.73 5.91
C ALA A 340 1.82 16.93 6.23
N ILE A 341 1.21 15.89 6.81
CA ILE A 341 -0.24 15.76 6.95
C ILE A 341 -0.75 16.49 8.19
N LYS A 342 -1.77 17.33 7.98
CA LYS A 342 -2.44 18.10 9.03
C LYS A 342 -3.94 17.88 9.03
N PRO A 343 -4.58 17.89 10.22
CA PRO A 343 -6.02 17.73 10.33
C PRO A 343 -6.80 18.78 9.52
N GLY A 344 -7.83 18.34 8.82
CA GLY A 344 -8.80 19.18 8.12
C GLY A 344 -8.35 19.70 6.74
N LEU A 345 -7.12 19.40 6.31
CA LEU A 345 -6.59 19.88 5.03
C LEU A 345 -6.88 18.91 3.87
N HIS A 346 -6.66 19.39 2.65
CA HIS A 346 -6.88 18.67 1.39
C HIS A 346 -5.59 18.65 0.56
N TYR A 347 -5.15 17.47 0.13
CA TYR A 347 -3.84 17.24 -0.49
C TYR A 347 -3.85 17.18 -2.02
N GLY A 348 -5.02 17.40 -2.62
CA GLY A 348 -5.12 17.77 -4.04
C GLY A 348 -5.82 16.72 -4.89
N PHE A 349 -5.63 15.43 -4.62
CA PHE A 349 -6.26 14.37 -5.41
C PHE A 349 -7.80 14.48 -5.42
N PRO A 350 -8.48 14.28 -6.56
CA PRO A 350 -7.92 14.03 -7.90
C PRO A 350 -7.76 15.29 -8.75
N TRP A 351 -7.82 16.48 -8.17
CA TRP A 351 -7.76 17.75 -8.89
C TRP A 351 -6.33 18.22 -9.19
N ARG A 352 -5.35 17.74 -8.43
CA ARG A 352 -3.94 18.11 -8.54
C ARG A 352 -3.05 16.93 -8.15
N PHE A 353 -1.95 16.76 -8.89
CA PHE A 353 -0.88 15.80 -8.63
C PHE A 353 0.44 16.56 -8.60
N GLY A 354 1.15 16.47 -7.48
CA GLY A 354 2.23 17.37 -7.14
C GLY A 354 1.72 18.81 -7.11
N THR A 355 2.24 19.62 -8.02
CA THR A 355 1.82 21.01 -8.24
C THR A 355 1.08 21.22 -9.56
N THR A 356 0.72 20.13 -10.24
CA THR A 356 0.10 20.15 -11.57
C THR A 356 -1.39 19.83 -11.46
N ASP A 357 -2.24 20.77 -11.86
CA ASP A 357 -3.68 20.55 -11.93
C ASP A 357 -4.02 19.52 -13.02
N THR A 358 -5.03 18.68 -12.75
CA THR A 358 -5.50 17.69 -13.74
C THR A 358 -5.95 18.37 -15.04
N PRO A 359 -5.48 17.89 -16.21
CA PRO A 359 -5.85 18.47 -17.49
C PRO A 359 -7.26 18.06 -17.94
N GLN A 360 -7.88 17.06 -17.30
CA GLN A 360 -9.22 16.56 -17.67
C GLN A 360 -10.32 17.63 -17.67
N ARG A 361 -10.14 18.70 -16.88
CA ARG A 361 -11.09 19.82 -16.80
C ARG A 361 -10.96 20.82 -17.95
N ASP A 362 -9.87 20.76 -18.72
CA ASP A 362 -9.62 21.69 -19.81
C ASP A 362 -10.38 21.24 -21.07
N PRO A 363 -11.32 22.05 -21.61
CA PRO A 363 -12.02 21.74 -22.85
C PRO A 363 -11.11 21.56 -24.08
N ALA A 364 -9.86 22.04 -24.01
CA ALA A 364 -8.86 21.90 -25.05
C ALA A 364 -7.93 20.69 -24.84
N TYR A 365 -8.11 19.91 -23.78
CA TYR A 365 -7.23 18.78 -23.48
C TYR A 365 -7.31 17.69 -24.57
N ASP A 366 -6.16 17.41 -25.19
CA ASP A 366 -5.95 16.31 -26.12
C ASP A 366 -4.90 15.34 -25.54
N PRO A 367 -5.31 14.19 -24.99
CA PRO A 367 -4.39 13.23 -24.37
C PRO A 367 -3.38 12.64 -25.36
N SER A 368 -3.64 12.70 -26.68
CA SER A 368 -2.68 12.21 -27.68
C SER A 368 -1.43 13.08 -27.81
N THR A 369 -1.47 14.29 -27.25
CA THR A 369 -0.36 15.26 -27.24
C THR A 369 0.25 15.45 -25.85
N ASP A 370 -0.28 14.75 -24.85
CA ASP A 370 0.16 14.87 -23.46
C ASP A 370 1.43 14.06 -23.23
N GLY A 371 2.56 14.78 -23.14
CA GLY A 371 3.87 14.18 -22.93
C GLY A 371 4.02 13.42 -21.61
N TYR A 372 3.15 13.63 -20.60
CA TYR A 372 3.18 12.85 -19.37
C TYR A 372 2.65 11.42 -19.57
N LEU A 373 1.90 11.15 -20.64
CA LEU A 373 1.23 9.87 -20.86
C LEU A 373 2.13 8.89 -21.61
N ASN A 374 2.65 7.91 -20.88
CA ASN A 374 3.38 6.81 -21.49
C ASN A 374 2.41 5.70 -21.97
N PRO A 375 2.56 5.14 -23.19
CA PRO A 375 1.74 4.04 -23.68
C PRO A 375 1.78 2.76 -22.83
N ASP A 376 2.80 2.60 -21.98
CA ASP A 376 2.92 1.44 -21.08
C ASP A 376 1.97 1.53 -19.86
N PHE A 377 1.40 2.71 -19.58
CA PHE A 377 0.49 2.90 -18.46
C PHE A 377 -0.90 2.32 -18.75
N THR A 378 -1.51 1.69 -17.74
CA THR A 378 -2.80 1.02 -17.88
C THR A 378 -3.89 2.03 -18.20
N ALA A 379 -3.92 3.16 -17.49
CA ALA A 379 -4.91 4.21 -17.73
C ALA A 379 -4.84 4.77 -19.18
N VAL A 380 -3.65 4.82 -19.77
CA VAL A 380 -3.45 5.20 -21.17
C VAL A 380 -3.97 4.11 -22.12
N GLN A 381 -3.65 2.84 -21.85
CA GLN A 381 -4.07 1.70 -22.68
C GLN A 381 -5.59 1.53 -22.76
N ILE A 382 -6.30 1.82 -21.66
CA ILE A 382 -7.76 1.75 -21.62
C ILE A 382 -8.45 3.05 -22.06
N GLY A 383 -7.68 4.11 -22.35
CA GLY A 383 -8.20 5.40 -22.79
C GLY A 383 -8.92 6.19 -21.68
N ALA A 384 -8.47 6.07 -20.43
CA ALA A 384 -9.06 6.75 -19.27
C ALA A 384 -8.81 8.27 -19.27
N TYR A 385 -7.68 8.71 -19.85
CA TYR A 385 -7.40 10.14 -20.02
C TYR A 385 -8.23 10.72 -21.16
N ALA A 386 -9.09 11.70 -20.84
CA ALA A 386 -9.87 12.44 -21.81
C ALA A 386 -10.18 13.86 -21.30
N ASN A 387 -10.63 14.72 -22.21
CA ASN A 387 -11.38 15.90 -21.80
C ASN A 387 -12.72 15.46 -21.21
N ASP A 388 -12.98 15.88 -19.98
CA ASP A 388 -14.16 15.54 -19.21
C ASP A 388 -14.89 16.81 -18.75
N PRO A 389 -15.87 17.29 -19.53
CA PRO A 389 -16.67 18.46 -19.16
C PRO A 389 -17.50 18.27 -17.89
N SER A 390 -17.67 17.04 -17.41
CA SER A 390 -18.41 16.70 -16.19
C SER A 390 -17.51 16.58 -14.96
N TYR A 391 -16.20 16.76 -15.13
CA TYR A 391 -15.24 16.63 -14.04
C TYR A 391 -15.54 17.66 -12.93
N PRO A 392 -15.57 17.24 -11.65
CA PRO A 392 -16.01 18.10 -10.57
C PRO A 392 -15.09 19.32 -10.36
N ALA A 393 -15.68 20.44 -9.97
CA ALA A 393 -14.92 21.61 -9.53
C ALA A 393 -14.10 21.30 -8.28
N ALA A 394 -12.93 21.94 -8.16
CA ALA A 394 -12.09 21.82 -6.97
C ALA A 394 -12.85 22.35 -5.73
N PRO A 395 -12.89 21.60 -4.62
CA PRO A 395 -13.72 21.97 -3.46
C PRO A 395 -13.07 23.02 -2.56
N THR A 396 -11.75 23.20 -2.65
CA THR A 396 -10.96 24.06 -1.75
C THR A 396 -9.59 24.34 -2.34
N THR A 397 -8.78 25.15 -1.65
CA THR A 397 -7.34 25.26 -1.86
C THR A 397 -6.63 24.02 -1.32
N PHE A 398 -5.63 23.55 -2.06
CA PHE A 398 -4.85 22.36 -1.72
C PHE A 398 -3.55 22.71 -0.99
N VAL A 399 -3.03 21.73 -0.26
CA VAL A 399 -1.68 21.75 0.31
C VAL A 399 -0.76 21.10 -0.69
N ASP A 400 0.29 21.81 -1.10
CA ASP A 400 1.30 21.25 -1.99
C ASP A 400 2.25 20.32 -1.21
N PRO A 401 2.79 19.28 -1.85
CA PRO A 401 3.72 18.36 -1.23
C PRO A 401 5.09 18.99 -0.97
N ILE A 402 5.94 18.29 -0.24
CA ILE A 402 7.28 18.75 0.16
C ILE A 402 8.18 18.85 -1.08
N SER A 403 8.76 20.02 -1.35
CA SER A 403 9.68 20.21 -2.47
C SER A 403 11.02 19.51 -2.22
N ASN A 404 11.51 18.75 -3.21
CA ASN A 404 12.80 18.05 -3.15
C ASN A 404 13.84 18.73 -4.04
N TYR A 405 14.97 19.08 -3.44
CA TYR A 405 16.11 19.73 -4.10
C TYR A 405 17.20 18.71 -4.54
N GLY A 406 16.95 17.41 -4.36
CA GLY A 406 17.82 16.34 -4.82
C GLY A 406 19.04 16.10 -3.91
N PRO A 407 20.11 15.46 -4.43
CA PRO A 407 20.28 15.07 -5.84
C PRO A 407 19.50 13.80 -6.25
N ALA A 408 18.94 13.03 -5.33
CA ALA A 408 18.26 11.78 -5.66
C ALA A 408 16.75 11.97 -5.84
N ALA A 409 16.14 11.11 -6.67
CA ALA A 409 14.70 11.05 -6.92
C ALA A 409 14.11 12.38 -7.41
N VAL A 410 14.83 13.06 -8.32
CA VAL A 410 14.39 14.34 -8.91
C VAL A 410 14.41 14.38 -10.45
N GLN A 411 14.35 13.21 -11.10
CA GLN A 411 13.95 13.15 -12.51
C GLN A 411 12.45 13.46 -12.65
N TYR A 412 12.07 14.15 -13.72
CA TYR A 412 10.69 14.47 -14.04
C TYR A 412 10.49 14.56 -15.55
N ARG A 413 9.24 14.66 -15.98
CA ARG A 413 8.88 14.91 -17.38
C ARG A 413 8.12 16.23 -17.49
N THR A 414 8.11 16.83 -18.67
CA THR A 414 7.25 17.97 -19.02
C THR A 414 6.21 17.58 -20.07
N ILE A 415 5.25 18.47 -20.33
CA ILE A 415 4.14 18.22 -21.28
C ILE A 415 4.60 17.94 -22.73
N ASP A 416 5.81 18.32 -23.09
CA ASP A 416 6.42 18.01 -24.40
C ASP A 416 7.01 16.58 -24.48
N GLY A 417 6.95 15.83 -23.38
CA GLY A 417 7.41 14.46 -23.29
C GLY A 417 8.90 14.33 -22.99
N VAL A 418 9.63 15.43 -22.74
CA VAL A 418 11.07 15.40 -22.48
C VAL A 418 11.35 15.08 -21.01
N ALA A 419 12.31 14.19 -20.77
CA ALA A 419 12.78 13.87 -19.42
C ALA A 419 13.86 14.86 -18.96
N HIS A 420 13.74 15.29 -17.71
CA HIS A 420 14.57 16.29 -17.06
C HIS A 420 15.12 15.75 -15.73
N ASP A 421 16.12 16.44 -15.18
CA ASP A 421 16.70 16.15 -13.88
C ASP A 421 16.90 17.46 -13.12
N ALA A 422 16.09 17.67 -12.08
CA ALA A 422 16.05 18.96 -11.39
C ALA A 422 17.36 19.26 -10.63
N ALA A 423 18.12 18.24 -10.20
CA ALA A 423 19.40 18.46 -9.57
C ALA A 423 20.43 19.02 -10.57
N ASN A 424 20.44 18.49 -11.80
CA ASN A 424 21.30 19.00 -12.87
C ASN A 424 20.90 20.40 -13.34
N GLU A 425 19.63 20.75 -13.20
CA GLU A 425 19.09 22.06 -13.58
C GLU A 425 19.13 23.09 -12.44
N GLY A 426 19.49 22.69 -11.22
CA GLY A 426 19.52 23.58 -10.04
C GLY A 426 18.13 24.02 -9.58
N THR A 427 17.13 23.17 -9.76
CA THR A 427 15.72 23.40 -9.38
C THR A 427 15.23 22.28 -8.44
N SER A 428 13.93 22.25 -8.16
CA SER A 428 13.26 21.25 -7.31
C SER A 428 12.02 20.70 -7.97
N ILE A 429 11.57 19.52 -7.52
CA ILE A 429 10.26 18.96 -7.90
C ILE A 429 9.37 18.74 -6.68
N ALA A 430 8.09 18.46 -6.91
CA ALA A 430 7.14 18.02 -5.90
C ALA A 430 7.49 16.62 -5.38
N SER A 431 8.39 16.55 -4.41
CA SER A 431 8.91 15.36 -3.73
C SER A 431 9.73 14.40 -4.57
N PHE A 432 9.13 13.52 -5.38
CA PHE A 432 9.86 12.39 -5.95
C PHE A 432 9.61 12.20 -7.44
N THR A 433 10.60 11.62 -8.11
CA THR A 433 10.43 11.13 -9.47
C THR A 433 9.17 10.28 -9.58
N PRO A 434 8.38 10.43 -10.66
CA PRO A 434 7.17 9.64 -10.90
C PRO A 434 7.40 8.12 -10.79
N HIS A 435 6.37 7.42 -10.31
CA HIS A 435 6.28 5.95 -10.27
C HIS A 435 7.32 5.22 -9.43
N ARG A 436 8.10 5.91 -8.59
CA ARG A 436 9.02 5.26 -7.65
C ARG A 436 8.30 4.43 -6.58
N SER A 437 7.04 4.76 -6.31
CA SER A 437 6.21 4.15 -5.28
C SER A 437 6.86 4.26 -3.89
N PRO A 438 6.80 5.46 -3.27
CA PRO A 438 7.45 5.73 -1.99
C PRO A 438 6.76 5.01 -0.83
N LEU A 439 7.50 4.13 -0.15
CA LEU A 439 7.01 3.24 0.91
C LEU A 439 7.98 3.15 2.09
N GLY A 440 7.58 2.47 3.16
CA GLY A 440 8.43 2.16 4.32
C GLY A 440 9.11 3.39 4.94
N LEU A 441 8.37 4.49 5.06
CA LEU A 441 8.87 5.72 5.65
C LEU A 441 9.14 5.54 7.14
N ILE A 442 10.37 5.84 7.57
CA ILE A 442 10.77 5.84 8.98
C ILE A 442 11.55 7.10 9.31
N PHE A 443 11.49 7.53 10.57
CA PHE A 443 12.25 8.68 11.06
C PHE A 443 13.42 8.23 11.92
N ALA A 444 14.56 8.89 11.77
CA ALA A 444 15.68 8.73 12.68
C ALA A 444 15.33 9.31 14.06
N ASP A 445 15.70 8.60 15.11
CA ASP A 445 15.53 9.00 16.50
C ASP A 445 16.87 9.06 17.23
N GLN A 446 16.83 9.14 18.56
CA GLN A 446 18.02 9.22 19.40
C GLN A 446 18.87 7.95 19.42
N GLY A 447 18.36 6.82 18.89
CA GLY A 447 19.10 5.58 18.74
C GLY A 447 20.09 5.59 17.58
N PHE A 448 19.93 6.48 16.60
CA PHE A 448 20.84 6.63 15.46
C PHE A 448 22.13 7.38 15.86
N PRO A 449 23.24 7.21 15.12
CA PRO A 449 24.44 8.03 15.30
C PRO A 449 24.14 9.51 15.08
N ALA A 450 24.84 10.40 15.80
CA ALA A 450 24.57 11.85 15.79
C ALA A 450 24.53 12.49 14.40
N SER A 451 25.28 11.96 13.43
CA SER A 451 25.29 12.42 12.04
C SER A 451 24.00 12.12 11.26
N TRP A 452 23.13 11.25 11.80
CA TRP A 452 21.84 10.86 11.23
C TRP A 452 20.65 11.32 12.07
N GLN A 453 20.89 11.85 13.26
CA GLN A 453 19.83 12.32 14.15
C GLN A 453 19.21 13.64 13.65
N PRO A 454 17.94 13.91 14.01
CA PRO A 454 17.34 15.23 13.80
C PRO A 454 18.18 16.32 14.51
N SER A 455 18.26 17.50 13.88
CA SER A 455 19.00 18.65 14.41
C SER A 455 18.10 19.89 14.48
N GLY A 456 17.88 20.41 15.69
CA GLY A 456 16.94 21.51 15.91
C GLY A 456 15.53 21.13 15.47
N ALA A 457 14.99 21.86 14.49
CA ALA A 457 13.67 21.60 13.92
C ALA A 457 13.72 20.75 12.64
N ASN A 458 14.91 20.40 12.16
CA ASN A 458 15.10 19.53 11.00
C ASN A 458 14.84 18.08 11.40
N LEU A 459 14.19 17.35 10.51
CA LEU A 459 13.94 15.92 10.67
C LEU A 459 14.79 15.14 9.67
N HIS A 460 15.31 14.00 10.11
CA HIS A 460 15.95 13.04 9.23
C HIS A 460 15.08 11.80 9.12
N ALA A 461 14.84 11.36 7.89
CA ALA A 461 14.00 10.21 7.60
C ALA A 461 14.65 9.31 6.55
N PHE A 462 14.15 8.09 6.44
CA PHE A 462 14.50 7.15 5.39
C PHE A 462 13.22 6.66 4.73
N ILE A 463 13.23 6.57 3.40
CA ILE A 463 12.09 6.08 2.63
C ILE A 463 12.57 5.08 1.58
N LEU A 464 11.78 4.06 1.35
CA LEU A 464 12.01 3.05 0.32
C LEU A 464 11.31 3.49 -0.97
N SER A 465 11.88 3.09 -2.10
CA SER A 465 11.19 3.14 -3.39
C SER A 465 10.97 1.71 -3.85
N TRP A 466 9.72 1.23 -3.90
CA TRP A 466 9.42 -0.11 -4.44
C TRP A 466 10.01 -0.25 -5.83
N GLY A 467 9.78 0.76 -6.66
CA GLY A 467 10.26 0.87 -8.02
C GLY A 467 9.15 0.96 -9.06
N ALA A 468 9.51 1.47 -10.22
CA ALA A 468 8.56 1.77 -11.29
C ALA A 468 8.09 0.51 -12.03
N ALA A 469 6.77 0.34 -12.09
CA ALA A 469 6.10 -0.72 -12.84
C ALA A 469 5.95 -0.42 -14.34
N GLY A 470 5.99 0.86 -14.73
CA GLY A 470 5.85 1.33 -16.11
C GLY A 470 6.66 2.60 -16.36
N GLY A 471 6.44 3.25 -17.51
CA GLY A 471 7.10 4.52 -17.85
C GLY A 471 8.54 4.37 -18.33
N SER A 472 9.14 5.47 -18.75
CA SER A 472 10.48 5.47 -19.41
C SER A 472 11.55 6.31 -18.72
N LEU A 473 11.25 6.90 -17.56
CA LEU A 473 12.27 7.57 -16.76
C LEU A 473 13.34 6.57 -16.30
N THR A 474 14.60 7.00 -16.35
CA THR A 474 15.75 6.13 -16.07
C THR A 474 15.93 5.85 -14.59
N ASP A 475 15.45 6.74 -13.74
CA ASP A 475 15.45 6.56 -12.29
C ASP A 475 14.24 5.70 -11.89
N ARG A 476 14.49 4.41 -11.64
CA ARG A 476 13.47 3.37 -11.44
C ARG A 476 13.17 3.04 -9.98
N GLY A 477 13.79 3.70 -9.01
CA GLY A 477 13.67 3.35 -7.59
C GLY A 477 14.44 2.07 -7.21
N GLN A 478 13.81 1.14 -6.49
CA GLN A 478 14.44 -0.06 -5.94
C GLN A 478 15.62 0.25 -5.00
N ASP A 479 15.40 1.23 -4.13
CA ASP A 479 16.40 1.84 -3.29
C ASP A 479 15.85 2.31 -1.93
N MET A 480 16.76 2.76 -1.08
CA MET A 480 16.46 3.50 0.14
C MET A 480 17.10 4.88 0.04
N LEU A 481 16.32 5.92 0.28
CA LEU A 481 16.76 7.31 0.32
C LEU A 481 16.89 7.78 1.77
N ALA A 482 17.89 8.62 2.04
CA ALA A 482 17.91 9.50 3.20
C ALA A 482 17.27 10.83 2.84
N LEU A 483 16.41 11.34 3.72
CA LEU A 483 15.68 12.59 3.56
C LEU A 483 16.09 13.53 4.69
N GLU A 484 16.61 14.69 4.34
CA GLU A 484 16.79 15.81 5.26
C GLU A 484 15.65 16.80 5.06
N LEU A 485 14.76 16.88 6.05
CA LEU A 485 13.57 17.73 6.01
C LEU A 485 13.82 19.00 6.81
N THR A 486 13.80 20.15 6.15
CA THR A 486 14.00 21.46 6.77
C THR A 486 12.68 22.21 6.83
N PRO A 487 12.26 22.77 7.99
CA PRO A 487 11.03 23.54 8.07
C PRO A 487 11.03 24.73 7.09
N ALA A 488 9.92 24.91 6.37
CA ALA A 488 9.73 25.98 5.42
C ALA A 488 8.29 26.50 5.51
N GLY A 489 8.11 27.65 6.17
CA GLY A 489 6.79 28.23 6.41
C GLY A 489 5.91 27.29 7.23
N SER A 490 4.82 26.81 6.63
CA SER A 490 3.90 25.85 7.26
C SER A 490 4.21 24.39 6.91
N SER A 491 5.19 24.10 6.06
CA SER A 491 5.56 22.74 5.63
C SER A 491 7.07 22.52 5.77
N TYR A 492 7.64 21.67 4.94
CA TYR A 492 9.05 21.36 4.85
C TYR A 492 9.56 21.49 3.42
N THR A 493 10.87 21.68 3.27
CA THR A 493 11.63 21.33 2.08
C THR A 493 12.46 20.08 2.36
N MET A 494 12.90 19.40 1.31
CA MET A 494 13.62 18.14 1.38
C MET A 494 14.90 18.18 0.53
N THR A 495 15.97 17.59 1.07
CA THR A 495 17.13 17.13 0.29
C THR A 495 17.14 15.61 0.38
N ALA A 496 17.12 14.93 -0.77
CA ALA A 496 17.08 13.46 -0.83
C ALA A 496 18.38 12.89 -1.39
N ARG A 497 18.92 11.86 -0.75
CA ARG A 497 20.12 11.15 -1.20
C ARG A 497 19.92 9.64 -1.19
N GLN A 498 20.37 8.96 -2.24
CA GLN A 498 20.36 7.51 -2.30
C GLN A 498 21.41 6.90 -1.35
N LEU A 499 20.98 6.02 -0.44
CA LEU A 499 21.85 5.30 0.50
C LEU A 499 22.14 3.88 0.07
N VAL A 500 21.13 3.20 -0.48
CA VAL A 500 21.18 1.79 -0.84
C VAL A 500 20.44 1.61 -2.15
N ARG A 501 20.96 0.81 -3.08
CA ARG A 501 20.30 0.50 -4.35
C ARG A 501 20.31 -0.99 -4.66
N GLY A 502 19.42 -1.42 -5.56
CA GLY A 502 19.31 -2.82 -5.96
C GLY A 502 18.61 -3.68 -4.91
N LEU A 503 17.73 -3.07 -4.12
CA LEU A 503 16.74 -3.79 -3.32
C LEU A 503 15.67 -4.37 -4.26
N ARG A 504 15.09 -5.50 -3.90
CA ARG A 504 14.05 -6.17 -4.69
C ARG A 504 12.67 -5.77 -4.18
N ASN A 505 12.08 -4.76 -4.80
CA ASN A 505 10.75 -4.24 -4.43
C ASN A 505 10.63 -4.01 -2.91
N PRO A 506 11.48 -3.14 -2.32
CA PRO A 506 11.43 -2.88 -0.89
C PRO A 506 10.07 -2.25 -0.54
N ILE A 507 9.29 -2.94 0.30
CA ILE A 507 7.87 -2.63 0.51
C ILE A 507 7.60 -1.98 1.88
N ASP A 508 8.42 -2.26 2.89
CA ASP A 508 8.24 -1.68 4.22
C ASP A 508 9.54 -1.71 5.03
N ALA A 509 9.63 -0.89 6.08
CA ALA A 509 10.78 -0.83 6.97
C ALA A 509 10.41 -0.61 8.43
N ALA A 510 11.24 -1.15 9.33
CA ALA A 510 11.17 -0.87 10.76
C ALA A 510 12.56 -0.55 11.32
N SER A 511 12.65 0.35 12.30
CA SER A 511 13.89 0.68 12.98
C SER A 511 14.00 0.05 14.37
N ILE A 512 15.23 -0.33 14.76
CA ILE A 512 15.60 -0.75 16.11
C ILE A 512 16.95 -0.12 16.44
N ASP A 513 16.98 0.86 17.33
CA ASP A 513 18.16 1.67 17.63
C ASP A 513 18.75 2.28 16.34
N ASN A 514 20.03 2.02 16.05
CA ASN A 514 20.74 2.44 14.84
C ASN A 514 20.58 1.49 13.64
N ARG A 515 19.58 0.60 13.64
CA ARG A 515 19.37 -0.40 12.59
C ARG A 515 18.04 -0.17 11.89
N VAL A 516 18.05 -0.31 10.57
CA VAL A 516 16.86 -0.32 9.74
C VAL A 516 16.71 -1.70 9.13
N TYR A 517 15.55 -2.31 9.33
CA TYR A 517 15.18 -3.59 8.75
C TYR A 517 14.30 -3.33 7.54
N VAL A 518 14.75 -3.76 6.35
CA VAL A 518 14.06 -3.56 5.08
C VAL A 518 13.42 -4.87 4.64
N LEU A 519 12.10 -4.84 4.50
CA LEU A 519 11.30 -5.93 3.97
C LEU A 519 11.20 -5.80 2.44
N GLU A 520 11.63 -6.82 1.72
CA GLU A 520 11.45 -6.93 0.28
C GLU A 520 10.18 -7.72 -0.08
N PHE A 521 9.60 -7.46 -1.25
CA PHE A 521 8.39 -8.11 -1.75
C PHE A 521 8.62 -8.93 -3.03
N GLY A 522 8.13 -10.18 -3.01
CA GLY A 522 8.14 -11.08 -4.17
C GLY A 522 8.75 -12.44 -3.87
N ASP A 523 9.19 -13.14 -4.92
CA ASP A 523 9.83 -14.45 -4.80
C ASP A 523 11.33 -14.33 -4.49
N ASN A 524 11.84 -15.23 -3.65
CA ASN A 524 13.27 -15.31 -3.30
C ASN A 524 13.85 -13.97 -2.79
N VAL A 525 13.08 -13.29 -1.94
CA VAL A 525 13.42 -12.00 -1.34
C VAL A 525 13.86 -12.14 0.12
N ALA A 526 14.44 -11.08 0.65
CA ALA A 526 15.07 -11.09 1.97
C ALA A 526 14.54 -10.01 2.92
N LEU A 527 14.81 -10.25 4.20
CA LEU A 527 14.85 -9.22 5.22
C LEU A 527 16.31 -8.79 5.39
N TRP A 528 16.59 -7.53 5.10
CA TRP A 528 17.91 -6.94 5.25
C TRP A 528 17.96 -6.12 6.53
N GLU A 529 19.09 -6.16 7.23
CA GLU A 529 19.43 -5.19 8.28
C GLU A 529 20.50 -4.25 7.72
N ILE A 530 20.22 -2.96 7.80
CA ILE A 530 21.16 -1.88 7.50
C ILE A 530 21.51 -1.20 8.82
N THR A 531 22.78 -1.31 9.22
CA THR A 531 23.27 -0.68 10.45
C THR A 531 23.93 0.65 10.14
N PHE A 532 23.53 1.69 10.85
CA PHE A 532 24.09 3.04 10.77
C PHE A 532 25.23 3.17 11.78
N GLN A 533 26.40 3.54 11.29
CA GLN A 533 27.63 3.72 12.07
C GLN A 533 27.96 5.21 12.18
N GLN A 534 28.88 5.54 13.10
CA GLN A 534 29.36 6.92 13.28
C GLN A 534 30.03 7.44 12.01
#